data_AF-A0A1Q9TFV6-F1
#
_entry.id   AF-A0A1Q9TFV6-F1
#
_cell.length_a   1.000
_cell.length_b   1.000
_cell.length_c   1.000
_cell.angle_alpha   90.00
_cell.angle_beta   90.00
_cell.angle_gamma   90.00
#
_symmetry.space_group_name_H-M   'P 1'
#
loop_
_entity.id
_entity.type
_entity.pdbx_description
1 polymer ?
#
loop_
_entity_poly.entity_id
_entity_poly.type
_entity_poly.pdbx_seq_one_letter_code
_entity_poly.pdbx_strand_id
1 'polypeptide(L)'
;MGTEAAGTVVAAGPGVDGLSPGDRVMGVFPGHAIGTTATTDHRMLTRIPLDWSFARAAAVPVAFLTAYHALVDLADVQPGERVLVHAAAGGVGQAAVQLARHLGAEVFGTASPAKWPELHRLGLDDTHVASSRTLDFEDAFNDATGGAGVDVVVNALAGDFTDASLRLLAADGRFVEMGKTDLRDAESTGVDYRAFDLLDVDPDHIALLLADLVDLFERGALAPPPVTERPAHRAPDAFRLLQRAAHVGKAVLTLPAAPDPDGTVLVTGGTGTLGRLVARHLAERHGVRRLLLLGRRGADAEGADALRAELAELGARATFAACDAADRDALAAVLADVPDDHPLTAVVHAAGVLDDATVGALTPDRVRAVFRPKVDAAWNLHELTRDLPLSAFVLFSSVAGVVGTAGQANYAAANAFLDGLARRRRAEGLPATSLSWGLWEQASGMTGHLDRADVARMARGGVAPVPTGEGLALLDTALRLDVPHLVPVRLDRDGLAGDAAGLPAVLRGLARPAAPTRTSARRRTAEPAPAPAPGWDGAANGSGEEERRESLRALLHSQVATVLGHDSPDRVDAGRTFEELGFDSLTSVELRNRVRTATGVRLPATIAFDYPTIPVLADRLLSDLADAGNRS
;
A
#
# COMPACT_ATOMS: atom_id res chain seq x y z
N MET A 1 -6.93 2.03 19.55
CA MET A 1 -6.00 3.17 19.75
C MET A 1 -6.57 4.39 19.04
N GLY A 2 -6.25 5.59 19.51
CA GLY A 2 -6.77 6.85 18.99
C GLY A 2 -8.11 7.23 19.63
N THR A 3 -8.30 8.53 19.83
CA THR A 3 -9.43 9.13 20.55
C THR A 3 -10.23 10.12 19.69
N GLU A 4 -9.77 10.44 18.48
CA GLU A 4 -10.47 11.34 17.55
C GLU A 4 -10.19 10.93 16.11
N ALA A 5 -11.13 11.22 15.22
CA ALA A 5 -11.01 10.98 13.79
C ALA A 5 -11.94 11.90 13.00
N ALA A 6 -11.72 11.94 11.68
CA ALA A 6 -12.64 12.52 10.72
C ALA A 6 -12.81 11.54 9.54
N GLY A 7 -14.01 11.49 8.97
CA GLY A 7 -14.35 10.56 7.90
C GLY A 7 -15.77 10.76 7.38
N THR A 8 -16.25 9.78 6.63
CA THR A 8 -17.60 9.80 6.03
C THR A 8 -18.50 8.83 6.78
N VAL A 9 -19.73 9.24 7.09
CA VAL A 9 -20.74 8.36 7.70
C VAL A 9 -21.07 7.22 6.73
N VAL A 10 -20.90 5.98 7.19
CA VAL A 10 -21.23 4.78 6.41
C VAL A 10 -22.65 4.29 6.71
N ALA A 11 -23.05 4.35 7.98
CA ALA A 11 -24.37 3.96 8.45
C ALA A 11 -24.71 4.72 9.74
N ALA A 12 -25.99 5.00 9.96
CA ALA A 12 -26.52 5.56 11.19
C ALA A 12 -27.39 4.52 11.92
N GLY A 13 -27.27 4.45 13.24
CA GLY A 13 -28.11 3.58 14.07
C GLY A 13 -29.55 4.10 14.21
N PRO A 14 -30.48 3.28 14.72
CA PRO A 14 -31.84 3.72 15.01
C PRO A 14 -31.87 4.91 15.98
N GLY A 15 -32.71 5.91 15.72
CA GLY A 15 -32.90 7.08 16.60
C GLY A 15 -31.88 8.21 16.43
N VAL A 16 -31.05 8.16 15.37
CA VAL A 16 -30.12 9.24 15.02
C VAL A 16 -30.77 10.13 13.95
N ASP A 17 -31.31 11.27 14.38
CA ASP A 17 -31.96 12.26 13.52
C ASP A 17 -31.01 13.47 13.34
N GLY A 18 -29.97 13.33 12.53
CA GLY A 18 -29.02 14.44 12.34
C GLY A 18 -27.80 14.16 11.46
N LEU A 19 -27.43 12.88 11.30
CA LEU A 19 -26.32 12.45 10.43
C LEU A 19 -26.83 11.39 9.45
N SER A 20 -26.50 11.54 8.17
CA SER A 20 -26.87 10.61 7.10
C SER A 20 -25.64 9.95 6.46
N PRO A 21 -25.75 8.73 5.91
CA PRO A 21 -24.69 8.14 5.10
C PRO A 21 -24.22 9.12 4.00
N GLY A 22 -22.90 9.30 3.88
CA GLY A 22 -22.29 10.29 3.01
C GLY A 22 -21.90 11.61 3.68
N ASP A 23 -22.43 11.92 4.87
CA ASP A 23 -22.05 13.11 5.62
C ASP A 23 -20.56 13.05 6.03
N ARG A 24 -19.85 14.16 5.83
CA ARG A 24 -18.47 14.36 6.28
C ARG A 24 -18.47 14.80 7.73
N VAL A 25 -17.88 14.02 8.63
CA VAL A 25 -17.94 14.23 10.08
C VAL A 25 -16.56 14.17 10.74
N MET A 26 -16.40 14.92 11.83
CA MET A 26 -15.27 14.83 12.75
C MET A 26 -15.77 14.68 14.18
N GLY A 27 -14.96 14.09 15.06
CA GLY A 27 -15.33 14.00 16.47
C GLY A 27 -14.49 13.05 17.30
N VAL A 28 -15.04 12.67 18.45
CA VAL A 28 -14.38 11.88 19.49
C VAL A 28 -14.79 10.40 19.37
N PHE A 29 -13.81 9.52 19.53
CA PHE A 29 -13.95 8.06 19.43
C PHE A 29 -13.27 7.40 20.63
N PRO A 30 -14.02 7.11 21.72
CA PRO A 30 -13.45 6.49 22.91
C PRO A 30 -12.77 5.14 22.60
N GLY A 31 -11.43 5.13 22.50
CA GLY A 31 -10.59 3.93 22.38
C GLY A 31 -10.37 3.35 20.97
N HIS A 32 -11.14 3.74 19.96
CA HIS A 32 -11.19 3.04 18.66
C HIS A 32 -11.18 3.93 17.41
N ALA A 33 -10.38 5.00 17.40
CA ALA A 33 -10.33 5.90 16.23
C ALA A 33 -9.43 5.42 15.06
N ILE A 34 -8.33 4.70 15.35
CA ILE A 34 -7.38 4.27 14.32
C ILE A 34 -7.88 2.99 13.63
N GLY A 35 -8.55 3.15 12.49
CA GLY A 35 -9.01 2.06 11.63
C GLY A 35 -9.77 2.59 10.42
N THR A 36 -9.88 1.79 9.36
CA THR A 36 -10.64 2.16 8.14
C THR A 36 -12.14 2.30 8.38
N THR A 37 -12.63 1.76 9.49
CA THR A 37 -13.99 1.96 10.00
C THR A 37 -13.91 2.09 11.53
N ALA A 38 -14.74 2.97 12.08
CA ALA A 38 -14.88 3.18 13.52
C ALA A 38 -16.34 3.51 13.84
N THR A 39 -16.76 3.25 15.08
CA THR A 39 -18.12 3.53 15.56
C THR A 39 -18.03 4.37 16.82
N THR A 40 -18.86 5.41 16.91
CA THR A 40 -18.99 6.27 18.09
C THR A 40 -20.44 6.75 18.20
N ASP A 41 -20.78 7.35 19.34
CA ASP A 41 -22.08 7.99 19.54
C ASP A 41 -22.19 9.23 18.63
N HIS A 42 -23.33 9.42 17.96
CA HIS A 42 -23.58 10.58 17.09
C HIS A 42 -23.39 11.94 17.79
N ARG A 43 -23.59 12.00 19.12
CA ARG A 43 -23.36 13.20 19.94
C ARG A 43 -21.88 13.56 20.07
N MET A 44 -20.98 12.61 19.83
CA MET A 44 -19.54 12.84 19.77
C MET A 44 -19.08 13.41 18.43
N LEU A 45 -19.99 13.58 17.46
CA LEU A 45 -19.68 13.94 16.09
C LEU A 45 -20.31 15.27 15.72
N THR A 46 -19.63 15.99 14.85
CA THR A 46 -20.19 17.15 14.14
C THR A 46 -19.79 17.13 12.67
N ARG A 47 -20.49 17.89 11.83
CA ARG A 47 -20.15 18.01 10.41
C ARG A 47 -18.84 18.78 10.23
N ILE A 48 -18.08 18.39 9.22
CA ILE A 48 -16.84 19.09 8.86
C ILE A 48 -17.20 20.36 8.06
N PRO A 49 -16.63 21.53 8.39
CA PRO A 49 -16.74 22.74 7.55
C PRO A 49 -16.32 22.47 6.10
N LEU A 50 -17.01 23.08 5.14
CA LEU A 50 -16.91 22.72 3.71
C LEU A 50 -15.48 22.76 3.15
N ASP A 51 -14.66 23.72 3.60
CA ASP A 51 -13.32 24.01 3.13
C ASP A 51 -12.21 23.19 3.83
N TRP A 52 -12.57 22.30 4.76
CA TRP A 52 -11.58 21.52 5.51
C TRP A 52 -11.31 20.17 4.86
N SER A 53 -10.03 19.75 4.88
CA SER A 53 -9.65 18.36 4.61
C SER A 53 -9.98 17.47 5.82
N PHE A 54 -10.08 16.15 5.62
CA PHE A 54 -10.23 15.21 6.73
C PHE A 54 -9.06 15.28 7.71
N ALA A 55 -7.84 15.48 7.22
CA ALA A 55 -6.67 15.57 8.08
C ALA A 55 -6.72 16.81 8.99
N ARG A 56 -7.15 17.96 8.45
CA ARG A 56 -7.37 19.18 9.22
C ARG A 56 -8.48 18.98 10.25
N ALA A 57 -9.61 18.41 9.84
CA ALA A 57 -10.73 18.15 10.73
C ALA A 57 -10.39 17.16 11.86
N ALA A 58 -9.62 16.11 11.58
CA ALA A 58 -9.20 15.13 12.59
C ALA A 58 -8.24 15.69 13.65
N ALA A 59 -7.69 16.89 13.45
CA ALA A 59 -6.78 17.53 14.39
C ALA A 59 -7.48 18.42 15.44
N VAL A 60 -8.79 18.64 15.30
CA VAL A 60 -9.54 19.63 16.09
C VAL A 60 -10.25 19.03 17.32
N PRO A 61 -11.04 17.95 17.22
CA PRO A 61 -12.02 17.58 18.25
C PRO A 61 -11.46 17.53 19.67
N VAL A 62 -10.48 16.66 19.95
CA VAL A 62 -9.98 16.49 21.32
C VAL A 62 -9.23 17.74 21.78
N ALA A 63 -8.42 18.34 20.93
CA ALA A 63 -7.63 19.51 21.31
C ALA A 63 -8.51 20.69 21.74
N PHE A 64 -9.53 20.99 20.95
CA PHE A 64 -10.41 22.15 21.17
C PHE A 64 -11.48 21.86 22.22
N LEU A 65 -12.03 20.65 22.27
CA LEU A 65 -12.97 20.29 23.35
C LEU A 65 -12.29 20.31 24.71
N THR A 66 -11.06 19.77 24.83
CA THR A 66 -10.28 19.84 26.08
C THR A 66 -10.03 21.28 26.50
N ALA A 67 -9.61 22.14 25.57
CA ALA A 67 -9.33 23.55 25.86
C ALA A 67 -10.61 24.33 26.23
N TYR A 68 -11.71 24.10 25.51
CA TYR A 68 -12.98 24.78 25.76
C TYR A 68 -13.54 24.36 27.13
N HIS A 69 -13.59 23.07 27.43
CA HIS A 69 -14.04 22.57 28.72
C HIS A 69 -13.17 23.11 29.87
N ALA A 70 -11.84 23.11 29.69
CA ALA A 70 -10.92 23.65 30.69
C ALA A 70 -11.15 25.14 30.99
N LEU A 71 -11.28 25.97 29.94
CA LEU A 71 -11.33 27.42 30.09
C LEU A 71 -12.74 27.94 30.41
N VAL A 72 -13.77 27.36 29.81
CA VAL A 72 -15.15 27.85 29.92
C VAL A 72 -15.89 27.14 31.06
N ASP A 73 -15.91 25.80 31.07
CA ASP A 73 -16.73 25.07 32.04
C ASP A 73 -16.06 24.95 33.42
N LEU A 74 -14.75 24.68 33.43
CA LEU A 74 -14.01 24.43 34.66
C LEU A 74 -13.43 25.71 35.25
N ALA A 75 -12.71 26.50 34.45
CA ALA A 75 -12.11 27.74 34.95
C ALA A 75 -13.06 28.94 34.91
N ASP A 76 -14.11 28.94 34.08
CA ASP A 76 -14.99 30.11 33.89
C ASP A 76 -14.20 31.41 33.66
N VAL A 77 -13.27 31.37 32.69
CA VAL A 77 -12.36 32.49 32.40
C VAL A 77 -13.13 33.74 32.02
N GLN A 78 -12.83 34.84 32.71
CA GLN A 78 -13.43 36.15 32.45
C GLN A 78 -12.50 37.05 31.62
N PRO A 79 -13.06 38.01 30.86
CA PRO A 79 -12.27 39.01 30.16
C PRO A 79 -11.35 39.80 31.12
N GLY A 80 -10.08 39.95 30.74
CA GLY A 80 -9.05 40.62 31.54
C GLY A 80 -8.33 39.74 32.55
N GLU A 81 -8.73 38.48 32.73
CA GLU A 81 -7.98 37.53 33.54
C GLU A 81 -6.70 37.07 32.83
N ARG A 82 -5.70 36.68 33.62
CA ARG A 82 -4.40 36.19 33.16
C ARG A 82 -4.38 34.67 33.17
N VAL A 83 -4.13 34.06 32.02
CA VAL A 83 -4.17 32.61 31.82
C VAL A 83 -2.78 32.11 31.44
N LEU A 84 -2.23 31.20 32.24
CA LEU A 84 -1.01 30.46 31.90
C LEU A 84 -1.35 29.14 31.23
N VAL A 85 -0.87 28.96 30.00
CA VAL A 85 -1.01 27.71 29.22
C VAL A 85 0.34 27.02 29.09
N HIS A 86 0.45 25.83 29.68
CA HIS A 86 1.63 24.99 29.49
C HIS A 86 1.61 24.18 28.20
N ALA A 87 2.80 23.91 27.67
CA ALA A 87 2.99 23.21 26.39
C ALA A 87 2.19 23.86 25.23
N ALA A 88 2.17 25.19 25.19
CA ALA A 88 1.35 26.03 24.32
C ALA A 88 1.57 25.79 22.81
N ALA A 89 2.68 25.17 22.41
CA ALA A 89 2.95 24.81 21.01
C ALA A 89 2.34 23.45 20.57
N GLY A 90 1.77 22.67 21.49
CA GLY A 90 1.07 21.41 21.19
C GLY A 90 -0.41 21.65 20.88
N GLY A 91 -1.11 20.65 20.34
CA GLY A 91 -2.51 20.79 19.90
C GLY A 91 -3.47 21.43 20.92
N VAL A 92 -3.54 20.90 22.15
CA VAL A 92 -4.40 21.46 23.22
C VAL A 92 -3.92 22.86 23.63
N GLY A 93 -2.61 23.05 23.77
CA GLY A 93 -2.03 24.33 24.15
C GLY A 93 -2.35 25.45 23.15
N GLN A 94 -2.25 25.17 21.85
CA GLN A 94 -2.62 26.14 20.82
C GLN A 94 -4.13 26.45 20.85
N ALA A 95 -4.98 25.45 21.08
CA ALA A 95 -6.41 25.66 21.22
C ALA A 95 -6.74 26.53 22.43
N ALA A 96 -6.09 26.27 23.57
CA ALA A 96 -6.27 27.03 24.81
C ALA A 96 -5.80 28.49 24.66
N VAL A 97 -4.66 28.74 24.01
CA VAL A 97 -4.20 30.11 23.72
C VAL A 97 -5.22 30.87 22.86
N GLN A 98 -5.74 30.24 21.81
CA GLN A 98 -6.72 30.88 20.93
C GLN A 98 -8.04 31.18 21.66
N LEU A 99 -8.57 30.20 22.41
CA LEU A 99 -9.81 30.36 23.17
C LEU A 99 -9.68 31.39 24.29
N ALA A 100 -8.61 31.36 25.08
CA ALA A 100 -8.39 32.34 26.14
C ALA A 100 -8.32 33.77 25.58
N ARG A 101 -7.61 33.98 24.46
CA ARG A 101 -7.60 35.28 23.77
C ARG A 101 -8.98 35.68 23.24
N HIS A 102 -9.74 34.73 22.70
CA HIS A 102 -11.11 34.97 22.24
C HIS A 102 -12.02 35.42 23.40
N LEU A 103 -11.84 34.84 24.59
CA LEU A 103 -12.53 35.23 25.82
C LEU A 103 -12.04 36.57 26.41
N GLY A 104 -11.02 37.19 25.81
CA GLY A 104 -10.47 38.48 26.25
C GLY A 104 -9.46 38.37 27.39
N ALA A 105 -8.89 37.19 27.64
CA ALA A 105 -7.84 37.00 28.63
C ALA A 105 -6.46 37.45 28.12
N GLU A 106 -5.60 37.86 29.05
CA GLU A 106 -4.16 38.01 28.84
C GLU A 106 -3.51 36.63 28.98
N VAL A 107 -2.71 36.20 28.00
CA VAL A 107 -2.25 34.80 27.92
C VAL A 107 -0.74 34.71 28.02
N PHE A 108 -0.27 33.84 28.90
CA PHE A 108 1.13 33.44 29.06
C PHE A 108 1.29 32.00 28.57
N GLY A 109 2.36 31.71 27.84
CA GLY A 109 2.57 30.41 27.22
C GLY A 109 3.96 29.84 27.48
N THR A 110 4.04 28.56 27.87
CA THR A 110 5.34 27.86 27.89
C THR A 110 5.50 26.90 26.73
N ALA A 111 6.67 26.92 26.10
CA ALA A 111 7.08 25.94 25.10
C ALA A 111 8.60 25.77 25.09
N SER A 112 9.11 24.72 24.46
CA SER A 112 10.56 24.62 24.20
C SER A 112 11.01 25.79 23.31
N PRO A 113 12.20 26.39 23.51
CA PRO A 113 12.67 27.55 22.75
C PRO A 113 12.57 27.43 21.22
N ALA A 114 12.85 26.23 20.69
CA ALA A 114 12.72 25.94 19.25
C ALA A 114 11.28 26.11 18.69
N LYS A 115 10.27 26.24 19.55
CA LYS A 115 8.85 26.39 19.19
C LYS A 115 8.27 27.77 19.52
N TRP A 116 9.04 28.69 20.09
CA TRP A 116 8.57 30.05 20.38
C TRP A 116 8.05 30.81 19.16
N PRO A 117 8.61 30.65 17.93
CA PRO A 117 8.02 31.28 16.74
C PRO A 117 6.54 30.95 16.52
N GLU A 118 6.08 29.78 16.97
CA GLU A 118 4.67 29.41 16.89
C GLU A 118 3.81 30.19 17.90
N LEU A 119 4.28 30.36 19.14
CA LEU A 119 3.59 31.16 20.15
C LEU A 119 3.48 32.63 19.69
N HIS A 120 4.50 33.14 19.01
CA HIS A 120 4.47 34.47 18.42
C HIS A 120 3.42 34.58 17.30
N ARG A 121 3.23 33.53 16.47
CA ARG A 121 2.13 33.49 15.49
C ARG A 121 0.75 33.49 16.16
N LEU A 122 0.64 32.94 17.37
CA LEU A 122 -0.58 32.99 18.18
C LEU A 122 -0.77 34.33 18.91
N GLY A 123 0.15 35.28 18.72
CA GLY A 123 0.06 36.65 19.24
C GLY A 123 0.64 36.86 20.63
N LEU A 124 1.47 35.93 21.12
CA LEU A 124 2.23 36.11 22.36
C LEU A 124 3.55 36.82 22.05
N ASP A 125 3.90 37.86 22.80
CA ASP A 125 5.21 38.51 22.68
C ASP A 125 6.26 37.87 23.59
N ASP A 126 7.50 38.35 23.54
CA ASP A 126 8.63 37.79 24.30
C ASP A 126 8.44 37.86 25.83
N THR A 127 7.56 38.75 26.34
CA THR A 127 7.24 38.84 27.78
C THR A 127 6.16 37.84 28.22
N HIS A 128 5.41 37.31 27.26
CA HIS A 128 4.36 36.31 27.48
C HIS A 128 4.80 34.89 27.12
N VAL A 129 6.08 34.68 26.78
CA VAL A 129 6.62 33.38 26.38
C VAL A 129 7.79 32.98 27.27
N ALA A 130 7.75 31.74 27.76
CA ALA A 130 8.85 31.17 28.52
C ALA A 130 9.15 29.71 28.16
N SER A 131 10.29 29.21 28.65
CA SER A 131 10.73 27.83 28.43
C SER A 131 9.85 26.85 29.20
N SER A 132 9.34 25.82 28.53
CA SER A 132 8.67 24.68 29.19
C SER A 132 9.65 23.59 29.67
N ARG A 133 10.95 23.89 29.68
CA ARG A 133 12.04 22.94 30.01
C ARG A 133 12.83 23.33 31.26
N THR A 134 12.60 24.54 31.77
CA THR A 134 13.24 25.08 32.96
C THR A 134 12.17 25.70 33.84
N LEU A 135 12.49 25.98 35.11
CA LEU A 135 11.56 26.62 36.04
C LEU A 135 11.57 28.16 35.93
N ASP A 136 12.43 28.72 35.08
CA ASP A 136 12.62 30.17 34.90
C ASP A 136 11.34 30.89 34.43
N PHE A 137 10.31 30.16 33.97
CA PHE A 137 9.00 30.75 33.67
C PHE A 137 8.33 31.34 34.91
N GLU A 138 8.63 30.83 36.11
CA GLU A 138 8.13 31.36 37.37
C GLU A 138 8.57 32.82 37.54
N ASP A 139 9.88 33.06 37.53
CA ASP A 139 10.42 34.42 37.68
C ASP A 139 10.00 35.31 36.51
N ALA A 140 10.07 34.81 35.28
CA ALA A 140 9.74 35.59 34.08
C ALA A 140 8.29 36.09 34.08
N PHE A 141 7.32 35.24 34.43
CA PHE A 141 5.92 35.64 34.46
C PHE A 141 5.55 36.40 35.72
N ASN A 142 6.22 36.15 36.85
CA ASN A 142 6.06 36.98 38.03
C ASN A 142 6.51 38.43 37.77
N ASP A 143 7.65 38.60 37.09
CA ASP A 143 8.14 39.91 36.66
C ASP A 143 7.19 40.58 35.65
N ALA A 144 6.72 39.84 34.64
CA ALA A 144 5.80 40.35 33.62
C ALA A 144 4.46 40.81 34.22
N THR A 145 3.99 40.14 35.27
CA THR A 145 2.76 40.48 35.99
C THR A 145 2.96 41.45 37.16
N GLY A 146 4.19 41.94 37.38
CA GLY A 146 4.50 42.85 38.48
C GLY A 146 4.26 42.24 39.87
N GLY A 147 4.43 40.94 40.02
CA GLY A 147 4.23 40.20 41.28
C GLY A 147 2.80 39.72 41.53
N ALA A 148 1.86 40.00 40.62
CA ALA A 148 0.45 39.70 40.82
C ALA A 148 0.05 38.29 40.35
N GLY A 149 0.95 37.54 39.71
CA GLY A 149 0.72 36.16 39.28
C GLY A 149 -0.32 36.02 38.16
N VAL A 150 -0.87 34.81 38.02
CA VAL A 150 -1.91 34.48 37.02
C VAL A 150 -3.19 34.00 37.71
N ASP A 151 -4.33 34.24 37.07
CA ASP A 151 -5.65 33.92 37.64
C ASP A 151 -6.07 32.48 37.31
N VAL A 152 -5.61 31.95 36.16
CA VAL A 152 -5.89 30.58 35.72
C VAL A 152 -4.64 29.90 35.19
N VAL A 153 -4.45 28.63 35.54
CA VAL A 153 -3.41 27.76 34.97
C VAL A 153 -4.06 26.58 34.26
N VAL A 154 -3.73 26.37 32.99
CA VAL A 154 -4.04 25.15 32.23
C VAL A 154 -2.76 24.31 32.15
N ASN A 155 -2.65 23.30 33.02
CA ASN A 155 -1.43 22.52 33.21
C ASN A 155 -1.39 21.23 32.38
N ALA A 156 -0.17 20.90 31.95
CA ALA A 156 0.20 19.64 31.30
C ALA A 156 1.60 19.14 31.73
N LEU A 157 2.24 19.80 32.70
CA LEU A 157 3.55 19.46 33.24
C LEU A 157 3.39 18.72 34.58
N ALA A 158 4.49 18.22 35.15
CA ALA A 158 4.46 17.41 36.37
C ALA A 158 5.65 17.75 37.30
N GLY A 159 5.56 17.35 38.57
CA GLY A 159 6.60 17.54 39.57
C GLY A 159 6.85 19.02 39.88
N ASP A 160 8.13 19.40 39.98
CA ASP A 160 8.54 20.77 40.33
C ASP A 160 7.95 21.85 39.42
N PHE A 161 7.61 21.51 38.17
CA PHE A 161 6.92 22.42 37.25
C PHE A 161 5.51 22.75 37.73
N THR A 162 4.74 21.76 38.19
CA THR A 162 3.41 21.97 38.76
C THR A 162 3.50 22.82 40.03
N ASP A 163 4.51 22.57 40.88
CA ASP A 163 4.70 23.35 42.11
C ASP A 163 5.06 24.82 41.81
N ALA A 164 5.86 25.08 40.77
CA ALA A 164 6.15 26.43 40.29
C ALA A 164 4.90 27.13 39.74
N SER A 165 4.08 26.42 38.98
CA SER A 165 2.83 26.96 38.45
C SER A 165 1.80 27.28 39.54
N LEU A 166 1.76 26.48 40.62
CA LEU A 166 0.93 26.76 41.79
C LEU A 166 1.40 28.03 42.53
N ARG A 167 2.71 28.29 42.61
CA ARG A 167 3.24 29.52 43.22
C ARG A 167 2.96 30.78 42.40
N LEU A 168 2.84 30.64 41.08
CA LEU A 168 2.42 31.73 40.20
C LEU A 168 0.92 32.06 40.31
N LEU A 169 0.11 31.15 40.85
CA LEU A 169 -1.34 31.32 40.89
C LEU A 169 -1.71 32.39 41.93
N ALA A 170 -2.60 33.30 41.55
CA ALA A 170 -3.18 34.27 42.47
C ALA A 170 -4.00 33.58 43.58
N ALA A 171 -4.26 34.28 44.68
CA ALA A 171 -4.89 33.70 45.88
C ALA A 171 -6.27 33.06 45.60
N ASP A 172 -7.06 33.62 44.68
CA ASP A 172 -8.38 33.11 44.26
C ASP A 172 -8.31 32.41 42.88
N GLY A 173 -7.11 32.01 42.46
CA GLY A 173 -6.89 31.45 41.14
C GLY A 173 -7.36 30.00 41.01
N ARG A 174 -7.55 29.58 39.75
CA ARG A 174 -8.06 28.26 39.37
C ARG A 174 -6.98 27.47 38.63
N PHE A 175 -6.75 26.25 39.08
CA PHE A 175 -5.75 25.36 38.51
C PHE A 175 -6.44 24.18 37.83
N VAL A 176 -6.38 24.13 36.50
CA VAL A 176 -6.98 23.07 35.70
C VAL A 176 -5.88 22.10 35.24
N GLU A 177 -5.92 20.87 35.74
CA GLU A 177 -4.94 19.83 35.45
C GLU A 177 -5.45 18.86 34.37
N MET A 178 -4.70 18.76 33.28
CA MET A 178 -4.94 17.77 32.21
C MET A 178 -4.00 16.57 32.32
N GLY A 179 -2.91 16.71 33.08
CA GLY A 179 -1.99 15.62 33.37
C GLY A 179 -2.68 14.53 34.18
N LYS A 180 -2.33 13.26 33.90
CA LYS A 180 -2.83 12.10 34.65
C LYS A 180 -1.82 11.57 35.68
N THR A 181 -0.67 12.22 35.75
CA THR A 181 0.46 11.85 36.59
C THR A 181 0.70 12.97 37.59
N ASP A 182 1.00 12.63 38.84
CA ASP A 182 1.28 13.61 39.90
C ASP A 182 0.08 14.54 40.22
N LEU A 183 -1.13 13.99 40.23
CA LEU A 183 -2.34 14.71 40.60
C LEU A 183 -2.27 15.22 42.04
N ARG A 184 -2.68 16.47 42.25
CA ARG A 184 -2.84 17.09 43.57
C ARG A 184 -4.33 17.17 43.94
N ASP A 185 -4.61 17.62 45.15
CA ASP A 185 -5.98 17.89 45.61
C ASP A 185 -6.11 19.35 46.11
N ALA A 186 -7.35 19.85 46.15
CA ALA A 186 -7.63 21.22 46.56
C ALA A 186 -7.27 21.47 48.04
N GLU A 187 -7.43 20.47 48.91
CA GLU A 187 -7.11 20.60 50.34
C GLU A 187 -5.61 20.80 50.60
N SER A 188 -4.75 20.10 49.86
CA SER A 188 -3.28 20.18 49.98
C SER A 188 -2.69 21.41 49.30
N THR A 189 -3.35 21.95 48.28
CA THR A 189 -2.85 23.08 47.49
C THR A 189 -3.40 24.43 47.97
N GLY A 190 -4.59 24.44 48.60
CA GLY A 190 -5.23 25.67 49.08
C GLY A 190 -5.81 26.55 47.97
N VAL A 191 -5.98 26.01 46.76
CA VAL A 191 -6.51 26.70 45.57
C VAL A 191 -7.63 25.87 44.92
N ASP A 192 -8.40 26.45 44.00
CA ASP A 192 -9.41 25.69 43.23
C ASP A 192 -8.71 24.80 42.20
N TYR A 193 -8.34 23.59 42.61
CA TYR A 193 -7.65 22.60 41.79
C TYR A 193 -8.64 21.58 41.19
N ARG A 194 -8.68 21.50 39.85
CA ARG A 194 -9.57 20.61 39.09
C ARG A 194 -8.79 19.76 38.09
N ALA A 195 -8.67 18.47 38.38
CA ALA A 195 -8.18 17.49 37.41
C ALA A 195 -9.33 16.93 36.58
N PHE A 196 -9.16 16.78 35.27
CA PHE A 196 -10.21 16.26 34.40
C PHE A 196 -9.68 15.39 33.25
N ASP A 197 -10.56 14.55 32.72
CA ASP A 197 -10.39 13.84 31.45
C ASP A 197 -11.56 14.18 30.53
N LEU A 198 -11.28 14.55 29.29
CA LEU A 198 -12.32 14.85 28.29
C LEU A 198 -13.25 13.66 28.08
N LEU A 199 -12.75 12.43 28.22
CA LEU A 199 -13.55 11.23 28.02
C LEU A 199 -14.59 10.98 29.12
N ASP A 200 -14.51 11.69 30.25
CA ASP A 200 -15.48 11.63 31.35
C ASP A 200 -16.61 12.67 31.19
N VAL A 201 -16.52 13.56 30.20
CA VAL A 201 -17.55 14.58 29.93
C VAL A 201 -18.78 13.95 29.27
N ASP A 202 -19.96 14.35 29.74
CA ASP A 202 -21.22 13.80 29.24
C ASP A 202 -21.40 14.03 27.72
N PRO A 203 -21.89 13.02 26.97
CA PRO A 203 -22.08 13.15 25.55
C PRO A 203 -22.97 14.28 25.06
N ASP A 204 -24.03 14.61 25.80
CA ASP A 204 -24.91 15.72 25.45
C ASP A 204 -24.17 17.05 25.58
N HIS A 205 -23.28 17.16 26.57
CA HIS A 205 -22.44 18.34 26.74
C HIS A 205 -21.38 18.47 25.65
N ILE A 206 -20.71 17.36 25.27
CA ILE A 206 -19.77 17.37 24.14
C ILE A 206 -20.44 17.84 22.83
N ALA A 207 -21.70 17.43 22.58
CA ALA A 207 -22.43 17.87 21.41
C ALA A 207 -22.64 19.40 21.39
N LEU A 208 -22.93 20.01 22.54
CA LEU A 208 -23.04 21.47 22.69
C LEU A 208 -21.69 22.15 22.43
N LEU A 209 -20.62 21.66 23.05
CA LEU A 209 -19.28 22.21 22.86
C LEU A 209 -18.80 22.10 21.40
N LEU A 210 -19.10 20.99 20.71
CA LEU A 210 -18.79 20.83 19.30
C LEU A 210 -19.55 21.83 18.42
N ALA A 211 -20.82 22.11 18.73
CA ALA A 211 -21.61 23.11 17.99
C ALA A 211 -21.01 24.52 18.16
N ASP A 212 -20.70 24.92 19.38
CA ASP A 212 -20.08 26.22 19.68
C ASP A 212 -18.71 26.37 19.01
N LEU A 213 -17.89 25.31 19.04
CA LEU A 213 -16.59 25.31 18.38
C LEU A 213 -16.70 25.48 16.86
N VAL A 214 -17.62 24.77 16.20
CA VAL A 214 -17.84 24.91 14.75
C VAL A 214 -18.23 26.35 14.42
N ASP A 215 -19.13 26.95 15.18
CA ASP A 215 -19.57 28.34 15.00
C ASP A 215 -18.42 29.35 15.20
N LEU A 216 -17.51 29.09 16.15
CA LEU A 216 -16.27 29.87 16.31
C LEU A 216 -15.28 29.72 15.14
N PHE A 217 -15.13 28.51 14.58
CA PHE A 217 -14.31 28.29 13.39
C PHE A 217 -14.89 28.95 12.15
N GLU A 218 -16.19 28.84 11.92
CA GLU A 218 -16.87 29.41 10.74
C GLU A 218 -16.80 30.94 10.71
N ARG A 219 -16.83 31.59 11.88
CA ARG A 219 -16.62 33.05 12.00
C ARG A 219 -15.14 33.47 11.96
N GLY A 220 -14.21 32.52 11.89
CA GLY A 220 -12.77 32.78 11.89
C GLY A 220 -12.21 33.27 13.23
N ALA A 221 -12.93 33.03 14.34
CA ALA A 221 -12.44 33.34 15.68
C ALA A 221 -11.36 32.35 16.14
N LEU A 222 -11.40 31.13 15.61
CA LEU A 222 -10.43 30.07 15.84
C LEU A 222 -9.85 29.58 14.51
N ALA A 223 -8.60 29.10 14.55
CA ALA A 223 -7.92 28.47 13.43
C ALA A 223 -7.48 27.04 13.80
N PRO A 224 -7.66 26.06 12.90
CA PRO A 224 -7.19 24.70 13.13
C PRO A 224 -5.68 24.66 13.36
N PRO A 225 -5.18 23.71 14.18
CA PRO A 225 -3.76 23.65 14.49
C PRO A 225 -2.99 23.16 13.25
N PRO A 226 -1.69 23.47 13.12
CA PRO A 226 -0.83 22.90 12.10
C PRO A 226 -0.87 21.36 12.16
N VAL A 227 -1.00 20.73 10.99
CA VAL A 227 -1.10 19.27 10.88
C VAL A 227 0.18 18.68 10.27
N THR A 228 0.75 17.70 10.97
CA THR A 228 1.78 16.81 10.42
C THR A 228 1.15 15.48 10.03
N GLU A 229 0.82 15.34 8.75
CA GLU A 229 0.22 14.11 8.21
C GLU A 229 1.25 12.98 8.08
N ARG A 230 0.83 11.77 8.46
CA ARG A 230 1.60 10.53 8.30
C ARG A 230 0.67 9.41 7.85
N PRO A 231 0.93 8.75 6.71
CA PRO A 231 0.13 7.59 6.35
C PRO A 231 0.24 6.48 7.40
N ALA A 232 -0.81 5.68 7.57
CA ALA A 232 -0.91 4.70 8.66
C ALA A 232 0.24 3.67 8.70
N HIS A 233 0.81 3.27 7.56
CA HIS A 233 2.00 2.39 7.54
C HIS A 233 3.26 3.04 8.16
N ARG A 234 3.29 4.37 8.27
CA ARG A 234 4.34 5.15 8.98
C ARG A 234 3.91 5.54 10.39
N ALA A 235 2.89 4.92 10.96
CA ALA A 235 2.50 5.15 12.34
C ALA A 235 3.69 5.08 13.33
N PRO A 236 4.64 4.13 13.23
CA PRO A 236 5.83 4.13 14.10
C PRO A 236 6.68 5.40 14.00
N ASP A 237 6.78 6.02 12.83
CA ASP A 237 7.49 7.31 12.66
C ASP A 237 6.71 8.46 13.33
N ALA A 238 5.38 8.44 13.20
CA ALA A 238 4.50 9.41 13.87
C ALA A 238 4.62 9.31 15.40
N PHE A 239 4.59 8.10 15.96
CA PHE A 239 4.78 7.88 17.40
C PHE A 239 6.18 8.31 17.87
N ARG A 240 7.24 8.06 17.08
CA ARG A 240 8.59 8.55 17.38
C ARG A 240 8.66 10.08 17.39
N LEU A 241 7.95 10.75 16.48
CA LEU A 241 7.85 12.22 16.45
C LEU A 241 7.15 12.78 17.69
N LEU A 242 6.05 12.13 18.12
CA LEU A 242 5.32 12.46 19.33
C LEU A 242 6.19 12.27 20.59
N GLN A 243 6.86 11.13 20.73
CA GLN A 243 7.73 10.81 21.87
C GLN A 243 8.90 11.78 22.03
N ARG A 244 9.46 12.29 20.92
CA ARG A 244 10.54 13.29 20.96
C ARG A 244 10.04 14.71 21.21
N ALA A 245 8.72 14.91 21.31
CA ALA A 245 8.07 16.22 21.39
C ALA A 245 8.54 17.18 20.28
N ALA A 246 8.85 16.66 19.08
CA ALA A 246 9.46 17.42 17.99
C ALA A 246 8.44 18.03 17.00
N HIS A 247 7.14 17.74 17.19
CA HIS A 247 6.05 18.29 16.38
C HIS A 247 5.53 19.62 16.97
N VAL A 248 4.89 20.42 16.12
CA VAL A 248 4.07 21.58 16.45
C VAL A 248 2.64 21.26 16.02
N GLY A 249 1.64 21.70 16.79
CA GLY A 249 0.24 21.40 16.52
C GLY A 249 -0.11 19.91 16.72
N LYS A 250 -0.64 19.26 15.68
CA LYS A 250 -1.16 17.87 15.72
C LYS A 250 -0.50 16.96 14.69
N ALA A 251 -0.20 15.73 15.10
CA ALA A 251 0.17 14.65 14.18
C ALA A 251 -1.08 13.84 13.82
N VAL A 252 -1.35 13.65 12.53
CA VAL A 252 -2.55 12.96 12.05
C VAL A 252 -2.15 11.75 11.22
N LEU A 253 -2.79 10.62 11.50
CA LEU A 253 -2.65 9.41 10.68
C LEU A 253 -3.67 9.43 9.55
N THR A 254 -3.19 9.35 8.31
CA THR A 254 -4.06 9.20 7.14
C THR A 254 -4.20 7.72 6.78
N LEU A 255 -5.43 7.31 6.51
CA LEU A 255 -5.77 5.93 6.15
C LEU A 255 -5.98 5.83 4.64
N PRO A 256 -5.79 4.65 4.03
CA PRO A 256 -6.17 4.41 2.63
C PRO A 256 -7.64 4.77 2.43
N ALA A 257 -7.91 5.71 1.53
CA ALA A 257 -9.26 6.12 1.17
C ALA A 257 -9.77 5.28 -0.01
N ALA A 258 -11.08 5.00 -0.01
CA ALA A 258 -11.73 4.43 -1.18
C ALA A 258 -11.67 5.42 -2.38
N PRO A 259 -11.80 4.95 -3.63
CA PRO A 259 -12.05 5.82 -4.76
C PRO A 259 -13.27 6.71 -4.49
N ASP A 260 -13.13 8.01 -4.75
CA ASP A 260 -14.25 8.95 -4.67
C ASP A 260 -15.30 8.56 -5.73
N PRO A 261 -16.54 8.22 -5.34
CA PRO A 261 -17.59 7.84 -6.29
C PRO A 261 -17.92 8.93 -7.32
N ASP A 262 -17.76 10.21 -6.94
CA ASP A 262 -18.03 11.38 -7.78
C ASP A 262 -16.81 11.83 -8.59
N GLY A 263 -15.63 11.32 -8.25
CA GLY A 263 -14.40 11.52 -9.00
C GLY A 263 -14.27 10.63 -10.24
N THR A 264 -13.35 10.99 -11.12
CA THR A 264 -13.00 10.22 -12.31
C THR A 264 -11.90 9.21 -12.00
N VAL A 265 -12.07 7.95 -12.45
CA VAL A 265 -11.02 6.92 -12.39
C VAL A 265 -10.47 6.61 -13.77
N LEU A 266 -9.15 6.79 -13.94
CA LEU A 266 -8.42 6.46 -15.17
C LEU A 266 -7.98 4.99 -15.15
N VAL A 267 -8.31 4.25 -16.20
CA VAL A 267 -7.80 2.88 -16.44
C VAL A 267 -7.03 2.83 -17.75
N THR A 268 -5.70 2.67 -17.69
CA THR A 268 -4.90 2.44 -18.92
C THR A 268 -4.98 0.98 -19.34
N GLY A 269 -4.99 0.75 -20.66
CA GLY A 269 -5.35 -0.57 -21.17
C GLY A 269 -6.79 -0.94 -20.83
N GLY A 270 -7.67 0.07 -20.68
CA GLY A 270 -9.06 -0.10 -20.23
C GLY A 270 -9.92 -1.00 -21.14
N THR A 271 -9.51 -1.15 -22.40
CA THR A 271 -10.14 -2.06 -23.37
C THR A 271 -9.42 -3.41 -23.47
N GLY A 272 -8.41 -3.67 -22.64
CA GLY A 272 -7.76 -4.98 -22.50
C GLY A 272 -8.56 -5.88 -21.56
N THR A 273 -8.25 -7.18 -21.54
CA THR A 273 -8.99 -8.16 -20.72
C THR A 273 -9.06 -7.76 -19.24
N LEU A 274 -7.93 -7.48 -18.60
CA LEU A 274 -7.90 -7.07 -17.19
C LEU A 274 -8.49 -5.67 -16.99
N GLY A 275 -8.22 -4.73 -17.90
CA GLY A 275 -8.78 -3.37 -17.82
C GLY A 275 -10.31 -3.37 -17.81
N ARG A 276 -10.95 -4.21 -18.64
CA ARG A 276 -12.41 -4.37 -18.65
C ARG A 276 -12.95 -4.95 -17.35
N LEU A 277 -12.31 -6.00 -16.84
CA LEU A 277 -12.70 -6.62 -15.57
C LEU A 277 -12.62 -5.63 -14.41
N VAL A 278 -11.52 -4.86 -14.34
CA VAL A 278 -11.35 -3.83 -13.33
C VAL A 278 -12.38 -2.70 -13.50
N ALA A 279 -12.62 -2.21 -14.72
CA ALA A 279 -13.60 -1.15 -14.96
C ALA A 279 -15.01 -1.54 -14.48
N ARG A 280 -15.44 -2.77 -14.78
CA ARG A 280 -16.72 -3.32 -14.30
C ARG A 280 -16.76 -3.41 -12.78
N HIS A 281 -15.70 -3.98 -12.19
CA HIS A 281 -15.60 -4.15 -10.74
C HIS A 281 -15.62 -2.80 -10.00
N LEU A 282 -14.96 -1.78 -10.54
CA LEU A 282 -14.99 -0.42 -9.98
C LEU A 282 -16.41 0.19 -10.02
N ALA A 283 -17.13 0.03 -11.13
CA ALA A 283 -18.50 0.53 -11.25
C ALA A 283 -19.49 -0.22 -10.33
N GLU A 284 -19.41 -1.55 -10.29
CA GLU A 284 -20.34 -2.42 -9.55
C GLU A 284 -20.05 -2.42 -8.05
N ARG A 285 -18.79 -2.64 -7.65
CA ARG A 285 -18.41 -2.87 -6.24
C ARG A 285 -18.01 -1.59 -5.50
N HIS A 286 -17.34 -0.68 -6.20
CA HIS A 286 -16.83 0.58 -5.60
C HIS A 286 -17.72 1.78 -5.92
N GLY A 287 -18.79 1.59 -6.70
CA GLY A 287 -19.74 2.65 -7.02
C GLY A 287 -19.17 3.78 -7.87
N VAL A 288 -18.04 3.54 -8.56
CA VAL A 288 -17.39 4.54 -9.42
C VAL A 288 -18.34 4.93 -10.54
N ARG A 289 -18.67 6.22 -10.64
CA ARG A 289 -19.63 6.72 -11.65
C ARG A 289 -18.99 7.28 -12.90
N ARG A 290 -17.68 7.55 -12.88
CA ARG A 290 -16.96 8.14 -14.02
C ARG A 290 -15.67 7.40 -14.29
N LEU A 291 -15.58 6.80 -15.48
CA LEU A 291 -14.43 6.02 -15.92
C LEU A 291 -13.82 6.66 -17.16
N LEU A 292 -12.52 6.93 -17.12
CA LEU A 292 -11.72 7.28 -18.28
C LEU A 292 -10.92 6.05 -18.70
N LEU A 293 -11.34 5.40 -19.79
CA LEU A 293 -10.72 4.19 -20.30
C LEU A 293 -9.77 4.55 -21.44
N LEU A 294 -8.48 4.43 -21.16
CA LEU A 294 -7.42 4.90 -22.05
C LEU A 294 -6.76 3.73 -22.78
N GLY A 295 -6.56 3.88 -24.08
CA GLY A 295 -5.80 2.94 -24.89
C GLY A 295 -5.61 3.45 -26.31
N ARG A 296 -4.65 2.88 -27.06
CA ARG A 296 -4.25 3.38 -28.39
C ARG A 296 -5.39 3.51 -29.41
N ARG A 297 -6.41 2.66 -29.32
CA ARG A 297 -7.58 2.66 -30.23
C ARG A 297 -8.78 3.44 -29.69
N GLY A 298 -8.78 3.82 -28.41
CA GLY A 298 -9.91 4.52 -27.78
C GLY A 298 -11.24 3.81 -28.01
N ALA A 299 -12.23 4.58 -28.49
CA ALA A 299 -13.59 4.08 -28.78
C ALA A 299 -13.63 3.06 -29.93
N ASP A 300 -12.64 3.05 -30.83
CA ASP A 300 -12.56 2.12 -31.96
C ASP A 300 -12.00 0.74 -31.55
N ALA A 301 -11.73 0.53 -30.25
CA ALA A 301 -11.30 -0.76 -29.75
C ALA A 301 -12.44 -1.80 -29.81
N GLU A 302 -12.11 -3.02 -30.20
CA GLU A 302 -13.05 -4.14 -30.19
C GLU A 302 -13.70 -4.33 -28.79
N GLY A 303 -15.04 -4.38 -28.78
CA GLY A 303 -15.84 -4.52 -27.58
C GLY A 303 -16.00 -3.23 -26.74
N ALA A 304 -15.52 -2.08 -27.20
CA ALA A 304 -15.68 -0.81 -26.49
C ALA A 304 -17.15 -0.39 -26.33
N ASP A 305 -17.96 -0.51 -27.38
CA ASP A 305 -19.39 -0.15 -27.31
C ASP A 305 -20.19 -1.08 -26.38
N ALA A 306 -19.90 -2.38 -26.43
CA ALA A 306 -20.52 -3.35 -25.51
C ALA A 306 -20.14 -3.03 -24.04
N LEU A 307 -18.86 -2.75 -23.77
CA LEU A 307 -18.40 -2.34 -22.44
C LEU A 307 -19.03 -1.02 -21.99
N ARG A 308 -19.18 -0.05 -22.91
CA ARG A 308 -19.83 1.23 -22.61
C ARG A 308 -21.28 1.03 -22.17
N ALA A 309 -22.03 0.19 -22.89
CA ALA A 309 -23.41 -0.11 -22.57
C ALA A 309 -23.53 -0.80 -21.20
N GLU A 310 -22.70 -1.80 -20.94
CA GLU A 310 -22.67 -2.53 -19.67
C GLU A 310 -22.32 -1.61 -18.48
N LEU A 311 -21.32 -0.74 -18.63
CA LEU A 311 -20.97 0.23 -17.58
C LEU A 311 -22.11 1.24 -17.35
N ALA A 312 -22.82 1.64 -18.39
CA ALA A 312 -23.98 2.52 -18.26
C ALA A 312 -25.15 1.85 -17.51
N GLU A 313 -25.38 0.55 -17.71
CA GLU A 313 -26.37 -0.23 -16.94
C GLU A 313 -26.00 -0.31 -15.45
N LEU A 314 -24.70 -0.30 -15.12
CA LEU A 314 -24.17 -0.21 -13.75
C LEU A 314 -24.18 1.23 -13.19
N GLY A 315 -24.72 2.20 -13.94
CA GLY A 315 -24.79 3.61 -13.55
C GLY A 315 -23.50 4.39 -13.72
N ALA A 316 -22.51 3.86 -14.46
CA ALA A 316 -21.23 4.52 -14.72
C ALA A 316 -21.16 5.09 -16.14
N ARG A 317 -20.61 6.31 -16.26
CA ARG A 317 -20.28 6.94 -17.54
C ARG A 317 -18.83 6.63 -17.91
N ALA A 318 -18.65 5.91 -19.01
CA ALA A 318 -17.33 5.58 -19.55
C ALA A 318 -16.96 6.47 -20.74
N THR A 319 -15.85 7.19 -20.62
CA THR A 319 -15.19 7.93 -21.72
C THR A 319 -14.02 7.10 -22.23
N PHE A 320 -13.97 6.85 -23.53
CA PHE A 320 -12.89 6.07 -24.16
C PHE A 320 -11.97 7.02 -24.92
N ALA A 321 -10.74 7.17 -24.45
CA ALA A 321 -9.76 8.08 -25.04
C ALA A 321 -8.71 7.30 -25.84
N ALA A 322 -8.54 7.68 -27.11
CA ALA A 322 -7.48 7.17 -27.96
C ALA A 322 -6.16 7.86 -27.59
N CYS A 323 -5.34 7.21 -26.78
CA CYS A 323 -4.08 7.77 -26.31
C CYS A 323 -3.08 6.66 -25.99
N ASP A 324 -1.81 6.89 -26.35
CA ASP A 324 -0.68 6.13 -25.84
C ASP A 324 -0.14 6.84 -24.60
N ALA A 325 -0.26 6.24 -23.42
CA ALA A 325 0.20 6.87 -22.17
C ALA A 325 1.72 7.10 -22.12
N ALA A 326 2.49 6.44 -23.00
CA ALA A 326 3.92 6.70 -23.16
C ALA A 326 4.21 8.00 -23.92
N ASP A 327 3.24 8.56 -24.63
CA ASP A 327 3.29 9.91 -25.17
C ASP A 327 2.83 10.89 -24.08
N ARG A 328 3.79 11.64 -23.54
CA ARG A 328 3.54 12.53 -22.40
C ARG A 328 2.58 13.66 -22.75
N ASP A 329 2.71 14.24 -23.94
CA ASP A 329 1.93 15.42 -24.33
C ASP A 329 0.50 15.02 -24.68
N ALA A 330 0.33 13.88 -25.36
CA ALA A 330 -1.00 13.30 -25.60
C ALA A 330 -1.71 12.94 -24.28
N LEU A 331 -0.98 12.33 -23.32
CA LEU A 331 -1.55 12.02 -22.02
C LEU A 331 -1.93 13.28 -21.24
N ALA A 332 -1.09 14.32 -21.27
CA ALA A 332 -1.39 15.60 -20.63
C ALA A 332 -2.66 16.24 -21.20
N ALA A 333 -2.85 16.20 -22.53
CA ALA A 333 -4.06 16.71 -23.16
C ALA A 333 -5.32 15.96 -22.69
N VAL A 334 -5.27 14.62 -22.65
CA VAL A 334 -6.39 13.80 -22.18
C VAL A 334 -6.70 14.05 -20.69
N LEU A 335 -5.68 14.28 -19.86
CA LEU A 335 -5.87 14.60 -18.45
C LEU A 335 -6.46 16.00 -18.23
N ALA A 336 -6.13 16.97 -19.08
CA ALA A 336 -6.67 18.32 -19.03
C ALA A 336 -8.16 18.39 -19.42
N ASP A 337 -8.66 17.41 -20.19
CA ASP A 337 -10.07 17.30 -20.55
C ASP A 337 -10.96 16.70 -19.44
N VAL A 338 -10.36 16.27 -18.30
CA VAL A 338 -11.12 15.80 -17.14
C VAL A 338 -11.81 16.99 -16.47
N PRO A 339 -13.15 16.98 -16.27
CA PRO A 339 -13.86 18.12 -15.69
C PRO A 339 -13.44 18.42 -14.25
N ASP A 340 -13.30 19.70 -13.91
CA ASP A 340 -12.96 20.15 -12.55
C ASP A 340 -14.01 19.75 -11.51
N ASP A 341 -15.29 19.71 -11.88
CA ASP A 341 -16.40 19.26 -11.01
C ASP A 341 -16.30 17.76 -10.67
N HIS A 342 -15.54 17.00 -11.45
CA HIS A 342 -15.36 15.55 -11.32
C HIS A 342 -13.90 15.16 -11.53
N PRO A 343 -13.00 15.63 -10.65
CA PRO A 343 -11.56 15.57 -10.86
C PRO A 343 -11.06 14.12 -10.92
N LEU A 344 -9.87 13.92 -11.46
CA LEU A 344 -9.23 12.61 -11.42
C LEU A 344 -8.85 12.25 -9.97
N THR A 345 -9.40 11.15 -9.45
CA THR A 345 -9.19 10.70 -8.06
C THR A 345 -8.52 9.34 -7.96
N ALA A 346 -8.45 8.56 -9.05
CA ALA A 346 -7.67 7.33 -9.05
C ALA A 346 -7.10 6.97 -10.43
N VAL A 347 -5.99 6.24 -10.42
CA VAL A 347 -5.36 5.67 -11.61
C VAL A 347 -5.17 4.17 -11.42
N VAL A 348 -5.58 3.37 -12.40
CA VAL A 348 -5.22 1.95 -12.55
C VAL A 348 -4.47 1.76 -13.85
N HIS A 349 -3.19 1.45 -13.76
CA HIS A 349 -2.34 1.19 -14.90
C HIS A 349 -2.32 -0.31 -15.21
N ALA A 350 -3.17 -0.74 -16.14
CA ALA A 350 -3.30 -2.14 -16.59
C ALA A 350 -2.76 -2.37 -18.02
N ALA A 351 -2.07 -1.38 -18.59
CA ALA A 351 -1.44 -1.50 -19.90
C ALA A 351 -0.19 -2.38 -19.87
N GLY A 352 0.03 -3.13 -20.94
CA GLY A 352 1.23 -3.93 -21.13
C GLY A 352 1.21 -4.69 -22.45
N VAL A 353 2.38 -5.16 -22.87
CA VAL A 353 2.59 -6.08 -23.99
C VAL A 353 3.70 -7.06 -23.62
N LEU A 354 3.74 -8.21 -24.30
CA LEU A 354 4.83 -9.18 -24.21
C LEU A 354 5.60 -9.22 -25.53
N ASP A 355 6.88 -9.54 -25.42
CA ASP A 355 7.80 -9.73 -26.54
C ASP A 355 8.96 -10.61 -26.06
N ASP A 356 8.65 -11.89 -25.89
CA ASP A 356 9.50 -12.85 -25.20
C ASP A 356 10.73 -13.21 -26.05
N ALA A 357 11.90 -13.20 -25.41
CA ALA A 357 13.16 -13.59 -26.01
C ALA A 357 14.17 -14.00 -24.93
N THR A 358 15.05 -14.94 -25.27
CA THR A 358 16.21 -15.24 -24.42
C THR A 358 17.12 -14.01 -24.35
N VAL A 359 17.94 -13.91 -23.29
CA VAL A 359 18.84 -12.76 -23.09
C VAL A 359 19.76 -12.54 -24.30
N GLY A 360 20.23 -13.61 -24.95
CA GLY A 360 21.08 -13.50 -26.14
C GLY A 360 20.35 -13.06 -27.41
N ALA A 361 19.02 -13.21 -27.46
CA ALA A 361 18.18 -12.82 -28.59
C ALA A 361 17.44 -11.49 -28.38
N LEU A 362 17.59 -10.85 -27.21
CA LEU A 362 16.97 -9.55 -26.94
C LEU A 362 17.62 -8.46 -27.77
N THR A 363 16.79 -7.67 -28.44
CA THR A 363 17.22 -6.47 -29.18
C THR A 363 16.71 -5.21 -28.49
N PRO A 364 17.30 -4.04 -28.73
CA PRO A 364 16.80 -2.77 -28.21
C PRO A 364 15.33 -2.50 -28.55
N ASP A 365 14.86 -2.94 -29.73
CA ASP A 365 13.45 -2.77 -30.14
C ASP A 365 12.50 -3.63 -29.32
N ARG A 366 12.85 -4.90 -29.06
CA ARG A 366 12.06 -5.79 -28.19
C ARG A 366 12.01 -5.28 -26.75
N VAL A 367 13.08 -4.65 -26.28
CA VAL A 367 13.09 -3.99 -24.97
C VAL A 367 12.17 -2.77 -24.98
N ARG A 368 12.33 -1.86 -25.96
CA ARG A 368 11.50 -0.65 -26.10
C ARG A 368 10.01 -0.98 -26.22
N ALA A 369 9.65 -2.00 -26.99
CA ALA A 369 8.26 -2.41 -27.18
C ALA A 369 7.56 -2.75 -25.85
N VAL A 370 8.26 -3.44 -24.94
CA VAL A 370 7.74 -3.84 -23.62
C VAL A 370 7.84 -2.71 -22.60
N PHE A 371 8.91 -1.92 -22.65
CA PHE A 371 9.12 -0.81 -21.72
C PHE A 371 8.12 0.32 -21.95
N ARG A 372 7.81 0.65 -23.21
CA ARG A 372 6.95 1.78 -23.56
C ARG A 372 5.61 1.80 -22.81
N PRO A 373 4.76 0.75 -22.88
CA PRO A 373 3.46 0.77 -22.21
C PRO A 373 3.54 0.57 -20.69
N LYS A 374 4.70 0.24 -20.11
CA LYS A 374 4.88 0.03 -18.66
C LYS A 374 5.71 1.13 -18.03
N VAL A 375 6.99 1.21 -18.38
CA VAL A 375 7.97 2.14 -17.82
C VAL A 375 7.64 3.58 -18.19
N ASP A 376 7.63 3.91 -19.49
CA ASP A 376 7.43 5.30 -19.96
C ASP A 376 6.04 5.79 -19.57
N ALA A 377 5.02 4.97 -19.80
CA ALA A 377 3.63 5.28 -19.43
C ALA A 377 3.44 5.50 -17.92
N ALA A 378 3.98 4.62 -17.05
CA ALA A 378 3.84 4.79 -15.61
C ALA A 378 4.63 6.00 -15.10
N TRP A 379 5.77 6.32 -15.71
CA TRP A 379 6.53 7.53 -15.38
C TRP A 379 5.76 8.80 -15.76
N ASN A 380 5.17 8.85 -16.95
CA ASN A 380 4.34 9.98 -17.37
C ASN A 380 3.12 10.15 -16.45
N LEU A 381 2.42 9.06 -16.12
CA LEU A 381 1.32 9.08 -15.16
C LEU A 381 1.77 9.61 -13.80
N HIS A 382 2.92 9.15 -13.30
CA HIS A 382 3.47 9.60 -12.03
C HIS A 382 3.72 11.11 -12.03
N GLU A 383 4.38 11.64 -13.05
CA GLU A 383 4.71 13.07 -13.14
C GLU A 383 3.46 13.94 -13.35
N LEU A 384 2.57 13.57 -14.27
CA LEU A 384 1.40 14.39 -14.63
C LEU A 384 0.28 14.35 -13.57
N THR A 385 0.32 13.38 -12.65
CA THR A 385 -0.67 13.25 -11.57
C THR A 385 -0.08 13.51 -10.19
N ARG A 386 1.11 14.11 -10.09
CA ARG A 386 1.80 14.36 -8.82
C ARG A 386 0.98 15.27 -7.89
N ASP A 387 0.38 16.31 -8.46
CA ASP A 387 -0.34 17.35 -7.69
C ASP A 387 -1.86 17.14 -7.67
N LEU A 388 -2.34 16.01 -8.21
CA LEU A 388 -3.77 15.67 -8.22
C LEU A 388 -4.18 14.96 -6.92
N PRO A 389 -5.44 15.12 -6.47
CA PRO A 389 -5.93 14.56 -5.21
C PRO A 389 -6.27 13.06 -5.35
N LEU A 390 -5.30 12.25 -5.79
CA LEU A 390 -5.52 10.83 -5.96
C LEU A 390 -5.70 10.13 -4.59
N SER A 391 -6.67 9.24 -4.50
CA SER A 391 -6.79 8.27 -3.40
C SER A 391 -6.08 6.94 -3.74
N ALA A 392 -5.96 6.60 -5.02
CA ALA A 392 -5.31 5.37 -5.47
C ALA A 392 -4.47 5.55 -6.75
N PHE A 393 -3.31 4.90 -6.78
CA PHE A 393 -2.45 4.78 -7.96
C PHE A 393 -1.94 3.34 -8.06
N VAL A 394 -2.65 2.52 -8.82
CA VAL A 394 -2.43 1.07 -8.87
C VAL A 394 -1.67 0.69 -10.12
N LEU A 395 -0.53 0.02 -9.98
CA LEU A 395 0.30 -0.47 -11.08
C LEU A 395 0.15 -1.98 -11.21
N PHE A 396 -0.30 -2.47 -12.37
CA PHE A 396 -0.34 -3.91 -12.63
C PHE A 396 1.05 -4.37 -13.11
N SER A 397 1.78 -4.96 -12.18
CA SER A 397 3.06 -5.61 -12.37
C SER A 397 2.86 -7.12 -12.60
N SER A 398 3.94 -7.91 -12.54
CA SER A 398 3.90 -9.36 -12.69
C SER A 398 4.88 -10.03 -11.74
N VAL A 399 4.50 -11.20 -11.22
CA VAL A 399 5.39 -12.08 -10.46
C VAL A 399 6.70 -12.40 -11.21
N ALA A 400 6.71 -12.32 -12.55
CA ALA A 400 7.92 -12.45 -13.36
C ALA A 400 9.03 -11.45 -12.97
N GLY A 401 8.67 -10.25 -12.49
CA GLY A 401 9.61 -9.25 -11.96
C GLY A 401 10.21 -9.62 -10.59
N VAL A 402 9.60 -10.57 -9.88
CA VAL A 402 10.00 -11.01 -8.53
C VAL A 402 10.80 -12.32 -8.58
N VAL A 403 10.26 -13.34 -9.25
CA VAL A 403 10.85 -14.69 -9.28
C VAL A 403 11.70 -14.93 -10.52
N GLY A 404 11.55 -14.09 -11.55
CA GLY A 404 12.12 -14.30 -12.88
C GLY A 404 11.34 -15.32 -13.69
N THR A 405 11.29 -15.12 -15.01
CA THR A 405 10.73 -16.10 -15.95
C THR A 405 11.65 -16.20 -17.15
N ALA A 406 12.07 -17.42 -17.49
CA ALA A 406 12.96 -17.64 -18.62
C ALA A 406 12.29 -17.14 -19.92
N GLY A 407 13.05 -16.40 -20.73
CA GLY A 407 12.52 -15.77 -21.95
C GLY A 407 11.84 -14.42 -21.74
N GLN A 408 11.69 -13.93 -20.50
CA GLN A 408 10.93 -12.71 -20.21
C GLN A 408 11.78 -11.62 -19.53
N ALA A 409 13.07 -11.50 -19.85
CA ALA A 409 13.96 -10.59 -19.11
C ALA A 409 13.59 -9.10 -19.29
N ASN A 410 13.16 -8.68 -20.48
CA ASN A 410 12.61 -7.34 -20.75
C ASN A 410 11.31 -7.10 -19.97
N TYR A 411 10.39 -8.06 -19.95
CA TYR A 411 9.13 -7.95 -19.22
C TYR A 411 9.32 -7.94 -17.71
N ALA A 412 10.18 -8.81 -17.17
CA ALA A 412 10.53 -8.83 -15.75
C ALA A 412 11.15 -7.49 -15.32
N ALA A 413 12.07 -6.93 -16.12
CA ALA A 413 12.67 -5.63 -15.84
C ALA A 413 11.65 -4.47 -15.84
N ALA A 414 10.75 -4.45 -16.82
CA ALA A 414 9.70 -3.42 -16.89
C ALA A 414 8.74 -3.50 -15.69
N ASN A 415 8.39 -4.70 -15.23
CA ASN A 415 7.55 -4.90 -14.05
C ASN A 415 8.27 -4.55 -12.74
N ALA A 416 9.55 -4.92 -12.60
CA ALA A 416 10.37 -4.51 -11.45
C ALA A 416 10.52 -2.99 -11.34
N PHE A 417 10.53 -2.27 -12.48
CA PHE A 417 10.47 -0.81 -12.48
C PHE A 417 9.15 -0.28 -11.87
N LEU A 418 8.00 -0.86 -12.23
CA LEU A 418 6.70 -0.48 -11.63
C LEU A 418 6.71 -0.69 -10.12
N ASP A 419 7.27 -1.81 -9.64
CA ASP A 419 7.40 -2.11 -8.22
C ASP A 419 8.27 -1.08 -7.50
N GLY A 420 9.37 -0.66 -8.13
CA GLY A 420 10.24 0.42 -7.65
C GLY A 420 9.55 1.78 -7.64
N LEU A 421 8.80 2.10 -8.69
CA LEU A 421 8.07 3.36 -8.82
C LEU A 421 7.00 3.51 -7.73
N ALA A 422 6.25 2.45 -7.42
CA ALA A 422 5.27 2.49 -6.34
C ALA A 422 5.93 2.78 -4.98
N ARG A 423 7.09 2.16 -4.69
CA ARG A 423 7.85 2.47 -3.46
C ARG A 423 8.35 3.91 -3.44
N ARG A 424 8.84 4.43 -4.58
CA ARG A 424 9.31 5.82 -4.69
C ARG A 424 8.17 6.80 -4.45
N ARG A 425 7.05 6.66 -5.17
CA ARG A 425 5.88 7.54 -5.06
C ARG A 425 5.35 7.57 -3.62
N ARG A 426 5.35 6.41 -2.94
CA ARG A 426 5.01 6.29 -1.52
C ARG A 426 6.01 6.95 -0.58
N ALA A 427 7.30 6.93 -0.91
CA ALA A 427 8.32 7.65 -0.16
C ALA A 427 8.13 9.17 -0.22
N GLU A 428 7.59 9.67 -1.33
CA GLU A 428 7.19 11.07 -1.56
C GLU A 428 5.84 11.43 -0.90
N GLY A 429 5.19 10.50 -0.19
CA GLY A 429 3.91 10.72 0.49
C GLY A 429 2.67 10.56 -0.40
N LEU A 430 2.85 10.20 -1.67
CA LEU A 430 1.78 10.04 -2.65
C LEU A 430 1.24 8.59 -2.64
N PRO A 431 -0.04 8.35 -2.96
CA PRO A 431 -0.60 7.00 -3.04
C PRO A 431 0.09 6.23 -4.18
N ALA A 432 0.42 4.97 -3.92
CA ALA A 432 0.82 4.00 -4.93
C ALA A 432 0.84 2.57 -4.40
N THR A 433 0.39 1.63 -5.22
CA THR A 433 0.53 0.19 -4.97
C THR A 433 0.85 -0.53 -6.27
N SER A 434 1.95 -1.27 -6.31
CA SER A 434 2.25 -2.21 -7.38
C SER A 434 1.78 -3.61 -7.03
N LEU A 435 1.11 -4.26 -7.96
CA LEU A 435 0.56 -5.62 -7.82
C LEU A 435 1.29 -6.55 -8.79
N SER A 436 2.24 -7.32 -8.26
CA SER A 436 2.96 -8.36 -9.01
C SER A 436 2.07 -9.59 -9.18
N TRP A 437 1.13 -9.50 -10.13
CA TRP A 437 0.14 -10.54 -10.38
C TRP A 437 0.77 -11.87 -10.81
N GLY A 438 0.21 -12.96 -10.29
CA GLY A 438 0.32 -14.28 -10.92
C GLY A 438 -0.48 -14.36 -12.22
N LEU A 439 -0.46 -15.54 -12.84
CA LEU A 439 -1.25 -15.80 -14.05
C LEU A 439 -2.74 -15.69 -13.71
N TRP A 440 -3.49 -14.88 -14.44
CA TRP A 440 -4.96 -14.87 -14.35
C TRP A 440 -5.54 -15.99 -15.22
N GLU A 441 -6.59 -16.66 -14.74
CA GLU A 441 -7.28 -17.73 -15.46
C GLU A 441 -7.91 -17.22 -16.76
N GLN A 442 -8.44 -16.01 -16.75
CA GLN A 442 -9.03 -15.39 -17.93
C GLN A 442 -7.95 -15.18 -19.01
N ALA A 443 -8.07 -15.90 -20.11
CA ALA A 443 -7.20 -15.69 -21.27
C ALA A 443 -7.29 -14.23 -21.74
N SER A 444 -6.14 -13.58 -21.80
CA SER A 444 -5.99 -12.22 -22.30
C SER A 444 -5.37 -12.25 -23.69
N GLY A 445 -5.47 -11.16 -24.46
CA GLY A 445 -4.70 -11.05 -25.70
C GLY A 445 -3.18 -11.19 -25.49
N MET A 446 -2.71 -11.00 -24.25
CA MET A 446 -1.32 -11.17 -23.82
C MET A 446 -0.99 -12.60 -23.37
N THR A 447 -1.97 -13.40 -22.91
CA THR A 447 -1.74 -14.79 -22.50
C THR A 447 -2.26 -15.81 -23.51
N GLY A 448 -2.99 -15.34 -24.54
CA GLY A 448 -3.53 -16.18 -25.61
C GLY A 448 -2.50 -16.77 -26.57
N HIS A 449 -1.25 -16.27 -26.54
CA HIS A 449 -0.12 -16.87 -27.28
C HIS A 449 0.65 -17.92 -26.47
N LEU A 450 0.36 -18.08 -25.16
CA LEU A 450 0.97 -19.12 -24.35
C LEU A 450 0.34 -20.45 -24.76
N ASP A 451 1.15 -21.39 -25.22
CA ASP A 451 0.65 -22.72 -25.55
C ASP A 451 0.29 -23.50 -24.25
N ARG A 452 -0.27 -24.70 -24.40
CA ARG A 452 -0.57 -25.56 -23.23
C ARG A 452 0.69 -25.94 -22.44
N ALA A 453 1.86 -25.96 -23.07
CA ALA A 453 3.14 -26.32 -22.45
C ALA A 453 3.66 -25.19 -21.54
N ASP A 454 3.48 -23.92 -21.92
CA ASP A 454 3.83 -22.74 -21.12
C ASP A 454 3.01 -22.66 -19.82
N VAL A 455 1.70 -22.90 -19.91
CA VAL A 455 0.79 -22.95 -18.75
C VAL A 455 1.13 -24.15 -17.84
N ALA A 456 1.41 -25.32 -18.43
CA ALA A 456 1.83 -26.50 -17.69
C ALA A 456 3.20 -26.30 -17.00
N ARG A 457 4.12 -25.56 -17.61
CA ARG A 457 5.44 -25.22 -17.03
C ARG A 457 5.29 -24.31 -15.80
N MET A 458 4.40 -23.32 -15.84
CA MET A 458 4.11 -22.46 -14.69
C MET A 458 3.41 -23.22 -13.55
N ALA A 459 2.45 -24.08 -13.88
CA ALA A 459 1.78 -24.94 -12.90
C ALA A 459 2.78 -25.87 -12.18
N ARG A 460 3.76 -26.42 -12.90
CA ARG A 460 4.86 -27.22 -12.32
C ARG A 460 5.82 -26.40 -11.46
N GLY A 461 5.93 -25.08 -11.70
CA GLY A 461 6.65 -24.14 -10.85
C GLY A 461 5.89 -23.72 -9.58
N GLY A 462 4.73 -24.33 -9.30
CA GLY A 462 3.94 -24.10 -8.09
C GLY A 462 3.12 -22.81 -8.09
N VAL A 463 2.90 -22.20 -9.26
CA VAL A 463 2.03 -21.02 -9.41
C VAL A 463 0.79 -21.42 -10.22
N ALA A 464 -0.36 -21.47 -9.55
CA ALA A 464 -1.63 -21.78 -10.17
C ALA A 464 -2.29 -20.52 -10.77
N PRO A 465 -3.11 -20.66 -11.82
CA PRO A 465 -3.93 -19.56 -12.31
C PRO A 465 -4.86 -19.00 -11.22
N VAL A 466 -4.98 -17.68 -11.16
CA VAL A 466 -5.86 -16.93 -10.27
C VAL A 466 -7.21 -16.78 -10.96
N PRO A 467 -8.30 -17.37 -10.43
CA PRO A 467 -9.65 -17.14 -10.95
C PRO A 467 -10.02 -15.66 -10.90
N THR A 468 -10.80 -15.19 -11.86
CA THR A 468 -11.17 -13.76 -11.99
C THR A 468 -11.77 -13.17 -10.70
N GLY A 469 -12.71 -13.89 -10.08
CA GLY A 469 -13.34 -13.43 -8.82
C GLY A 469 -12.34 -13.32 -7.66
N GLU A 470 -11.38 -14.25 -7.58
CA GLU A 470 -10.30 -14.19 -6.59
C GLU A 470 -9.33 -13.04 -6.87
N GLY A 471 -8.97 -12.81 -8.14
CA GLY A 471 -8.13 -11.69 -8.56
C GLY A 471 -8.74 -10.34 -8.20
N LEU A 472 -10.05 -10.14 -8.43
CA LEU A 472 -10.75 -8.91 -8.06
C LEU A 472 -10.87 -8.74 -6.53
N ALA A 473 -11.09 -9.83 -5.79
CA ALA A 473 -11.09 -9.78 -4.31
C ALA A 473 -9.70 -9.45 -3.73
N LEU A 474 -8.63 -9.91 -4.39
CA LEU A 474 -7.25 -9.54 -4.04
C LEU A 474 -6.96 -8.07 -4.37
N LEU A 475 -7.51 -7.53 -5.46
CA LEU A 475 -7.44 -6.10 -5.77
C LEU A 475 -8.14 -5.28 -4.68
N ASP A 476 -9.34 -5.68 -4.25
CA ASP A 476 -10.06 -5.02 -3.15
C ASP A 476 -9.25 -5.02 -1.86
N THR A 477 -8.59 -6.14 -1.57
CA THR A 477 -7.72 -6.26 -0.41
C THR A 477 -6.52 -5.34 -0.54
N ALA A 478 -5.89 -5.28 -1.70
CA ALA A 478 -4.75 -4.40 -1.95
C ALA A 478 -5.09 -2.92 -1.79
N LEU A 479 -6.27 -2.47 -2.24
CA LEU A 479 -6.73 -1.09 -2.09
C LEU A 479 -6.91 -0.67 -0.63
N ARG A 480 -7.16 -1.62 0.27
CA ARG A 480 -7.28 -1.37 1.72
C ARG A 480 -5.95 -1.49 2.46
N LEU A 481 -4.96 -2.16 1.86
CA LEU A 481 -3.65 -2.36 2.47
C LEU A 481 -2.76 -1.17 2.15
N ASP A 482 -2.17 -0.56 3.17
CA ASP A 482 -1.28 0.59 3.02
C ASP A 482 0.17 0.17 2.62
N VAL A 483 0.29 -0.75 1.66
CA VAL A 483 1.55 -1.42 1.26
C VAL A 483 1.93 -1.06 -0.19
N PRO A 484 3.18 -0.62 -0.46
CA PRO A 484 3.58 -0.15 -1.79
C PRO A 484 3.74 -1.25 -2.84
N HIS A 485 4.00 -2.50 -2.44
CA HIS A 485 4.20 -3.63 -3.35
C HIS A 485 3.67 -4.92 -2.74
N LEU A 486 2.76 -5.58 -3.47
CA LEU A 486 2.16 -6.86 -3.10
C LEU A 486 2.35 -7.86 -4.25
N VAL A 487 2.41 -9.16 -3.90
CA VAL A 487 2.55 -10.26 -4.87
C VAL A 487 1.32 -11.16 -4.79
N PRO A 488 0.19 -10.77 -5.41
CA PRO A 488 -1.02 -11.58 -5.43
C PRO A 488 -0.85 -12.78 -6.36
N VAL A 489 -0.48 -13.92 -5.77
CA VAL A 489 -0.23 -15.19 -6.45
C VAL A 489 -0.93 -16.33 -5.73
N ARG A 490 -1.44 -17.30 -6.50
CA ARG A 490 -1.95 -18.56 -5.97
C ARG A 490 -0.83 -19.59 -6.01
N LEU A 491 -0.30 -19.95 -4.84
CA LEU A 491 0.79 -20.91 -4.73
C LEU A 491 0.26 -22.32 -4.44
N ASP A 492 0.61 -23.27 -5.31
CA ASP A 492 0.48 -24.70 -5.02
C ASP A 492 1.70 -25.16 -4.21
N ARG A 493 1.56 -25.15 -2.88
CA ARG A 493 2.64 -25.50 -1.96
C ARG A 493 3.04 -26.97 -2.01
N ASP A 494 2.16 -27.85 -2.48
CA ASP A 494 2.45 -29.27 -2.63
C ASP A 494 3.22 -29.51 -3.93
N GLY A 495 2.86 -28.81 -5.01
CA GLY A 495 3.64 -28.76 -6.25
C GLY A 495 5.06 -28.19 -6.05
N LEU A 496 5.23 -27.17 -5.20
CA LEU A 496 6.55 -26.62 -4.85
C LEU A 496 7.48 -27.64 -4.17
N ALA A 497 6.94 -28.60 -3.41
CA ALA A 497 7.76 -29.58 -2.68
C ALA A 497 8.39 -30.65 -3.59
N GLY A 498 7.85 -30.88 -4.78
CA GLY A 498 8.31 -31.90 -5.72
C GLY A 498 9.63 -31.59 -6.44
N ASP A 499 10.01 -30.31 -6.54
CA ASP A 499 11.23 -29.84 -7.23
C ASP A 499 12.05 -28.86 -6.36
N ALA A 500 12.28 -29.22 -5.10
CA ALA A 500 12.97 -28.36 -4.12
C ALA A 500 14.38 -27.90 -4.57
N ALA A 501 15.04 -28.65 -5.45
CA ALA A 501 16.35 -28.31 -6.01
C ALA A 501 16.27 -27.26 -7.14
N GLY A 502 15.17 -27.21 -7.90
CA GLY A 502 14.91 -26.26 -8.99
C GLY A 502 14.23 -24.95 -8.56
N LEU A 503 13.70 -24.86 -7.33
CA LEU A 503 12.95 -23.68 -6.88
C LEU A 503 13.82 -22.40 -6.76
N PRO A 504 13.31 -21.25 -7.25
CA PRO A 504 13.88 -19.93 -6.95
C PRO A 504 14.06 -19.73 -5.44
N ALA A 505 15.17 -19.11 -5.04
CA ALA A 505 15.52 -18.94 -3.62
C ALA A 505 14.42 -18.27 -2.80
N VAL A 506 13.69 -17.32 -3.40
CA VAL A 506 12.57 -16.60 -2.79
C VAL A 506 11.37 -17.51 -2.45
N LEU A 507 11.22 -18.66 -3.10
CA LEU A 507 10.11 -19.61 -2.88
C LEU A 507 10.46 -20.76 -1.91
N ARG A 508 11.74 -20.96 -1.60
CA ARG A 508 12.19 -22.12 -0.79
C ARG A 508 11.60 -22.13 0.62
N GLY A 509 11.40 -20.96 1.24
CA GLY A 509 10.76 -20.84 2.55
C GLY A 509 9.24 -21.05 2.55
N LEU A 510 8.62 -21.12 1.37
CA LEU A 510 7.17 -21.30 1.20
C LEU A 510 6.78 -22.75 0.85
N ALA A 511 7.74 -23.56 0.42
CA ALA A 511 7.56 -25.00 0.24
C ALA A 511 7.31 -25.67 1.60
N ARG A 512 6.37 -26.62 1.67
CA ARG A 512 6.17 -27.39 2.91
C ARG A 512 7.46 -28.19 3.21
N PRO A 513 7.95 -28.21 4.46
CA PRO A 513 9.00 -29.15 4.83
C PRO A 513 8.51 -30.57 4.56
N ALA A 514 9.28 -31.37 3.81
CA ALA A 514 9.00 -32.80 3.69
C ALA A 514 8.98 -33.38 5.11
N ALA A 515 7.82 -33.84 5.57
CA ALA A 515 7.70 -34.43 6.90
C ALA A 515 8.67 -35.62 6.98
N PRO A 516 9.43 -35.79 8.09
CA PRO A 516 10.25 -36.98 8.27
C PRO A 516 9.29 -38.18 8.37
N THR A 517 9.22 -38.98 7.32
CA THR A 517 8.47 -40.23 7.33
C THR A 517 9.07 -41.13 8.40
N ARG A 518 8.40 -41.21 9.57
CA ARG A 518 8.65 -42.25 10.55
C ARG A 518 8.32 -43.57 9.87
N THR A 519 9.35 -44.36 9.59
CA THR A 519 9.28 -45.71 9.08
C THR A 519 8.45 -46.58 10.04
N SER A 520 7.19 -46.82 9.71
CA SER A 520 6.46 -48.00 10.19
C SER A 520 6.36 -48.98 9.02
N ALA A 521 7.11 -50.07 9.15
CA ALA A 521 7.10 -51.19 8.22
C ALA A 521 5.67 -51.74 8.03
N ARG A 522 5.08 -51.52 6.86
CA ARG A 522 3.98 -52.35 6.37
C ARG A 522 4.02 -52.43 4.85
N ARG A 523 4.67 -53.50 4.40
CA ARG A 523 4.77 -53.99 3.03
C ARG A 523 3.39 -53.99 2.37
N ARG A 524 3.15 -53.05 1.46
CA ARG A 524 2.14 -53.14 0.39
C ARG A 524 2.82 -52.72 -0.91
N THR A 525 2.86 -53.67 -1.82
CA THR A 525 3.28 -53.52 -3.22
C THR A 525 2.39 -52.49 -3.91
N ALA A 526 2.95 -51.32 -4.20
CA ALA A 526 2.42 -50.33 -5.13
C ALA A 526 3.64 -49.64 -5.78
N GLU A 527 3.55 -49.41 -7.08
CA GLU A 527 4.61 -48.93 -7.98
C GLU A 527 5.23 -47.59 -7.52
N PRO A 528 6.52 -47.36 -7.78
CA PRO A 528 7.20 -46.15 -7.32
C PRO A 528 6.82 -44.94 -8.19
N ALA A 529 6.42 -43.86 -7.52
CA ALA A 529 6.41 -42.51 -8.08
C ALA A 529 7.84 -42.10 -8.51
N PRO A 530 8.02 -41.20 -9.50
CA PRO A 530 9.35 -40.86 -10.01
C PRO A 530 10.16 -40.15 -8.92
N ALA A 531 11.31 -40.72 -8.58
CA ALA A 531 12.34 -40.05 -7.79
C ALA A 531 12.89 -38.82 -8.55
N PRO A 532 13.43 -37.80 -7.86
CA PRO A 532 14.20 -36.76 -8.54
C PRO A 532 15.32 -37.42 -9.34
N ALA A 533 15.45 -37.05 -10.61
CA ALA A 533 16.32 -37.75 -11.56
C ALA A 533 17.75 -37.86 -10.99
N PRO A 534 18.25 -39.08 -10.70
CA PRO A 534 19.66 -39.26 -10.40
C PRO A 534 20.45 -38.83 -11.64
N GLY A 535 21.61 -38.19 -11.44
CA GLY A 535 22.55 -37.93 -12.53
C GLY A 535 22.77 -39.21 -13.33
N TRP A 536 22.88 -39.10 -14.64
CA TRP A 536 23.12 -40.24 -15.53
C TRP A 536 24.48 -40.86 -15.19
N ASP A 537 24.46 -41.93 -14.42
CA ASP A 537 25.65 -42.67 -14.04
C ASP A 537 25.87 -43.82 -15.02
N GLY A 538 26.54 -43.50 -16.14
CA GLY A 538 26.87 -44.47 -17.19
C GLY A 538 27.77 -45.63 -16.72
N ALA A 539 28.30 -45.57 -15.50
CA ALA A 539 29.13 -46.61 -14.88
C ALA A 539 28.36 -47.55 -13.94
N ALA A 540 27.20 -47.14 -13.40
CA ALA A 540 26.43 -47.94 -12.44
C ALA A 540 25.71 -49.15 -13.07
N ASN A 541 25.45 -49.11 -14.38
CA ASN A 541 24.92 -50.23 -15.14
C ASN A 541 26.06 -50.85 -15.96
N GLY A 542 26.68 -51.90 -15.42
CA GLY A 542 27.74 -52.66 -16.09
C GLY A 542 27.25 -53.40 -17.33
N SER A 543 26.93 -52.68 -18.40
CA SER A 543 26.34 -53.26 -19.60
C SER A 543 26.84 -52.63 -20.90
N GLY A 544 26.70 -53.40 -21.99
CA GLY A 544 27.28 -53.12 -23.30
C GLY A 544 26.85 -51.78 -23.91
N GLU A 545 27.53 -51.38 -24.98
CA GLU A 545 27.32 -50.10 -25.68
C GLU A 545 25.84 -49.84 -26.04
N GLU A 546 25.10 -50.89 -26.37
CA GLU A 546 23.68 -50.82 -26.73
C GLU A 546 22.78 -50.45 -25.53
N GLU A 547 23.06 -50.96 -24.33
CA GLU A 547 22.28 -50.65 -23.13
C GLU A 547 22.54 -49.22 -22.64
N ARG A 548 23.76 -48.71 -22.82
CA ARG A 548 24.10 -47.30 -22.56
C ARG A 548 23.36 -46.38 -23.52
N ARG A 549 23.27 -46.76 -24.80
CA ARG A 549 22.54 -46.04 -25.83
C ARG A 549 21.05 -45.97 -25.52
N GLU A 550 20.45 -47.08 -25.13
CA GLU A 550 19.03 -47.12 -24.79
C GLU A 550 18.71 -46.33 -23.51
N SER A 551 19.56 -46.43 -22.49
CA SER A 551 19.43 -45.62 -21.26
C SER A 551 19.47 -44.12 -21.53
N LEU A 552 20.37 -43.67 -22.42
CA LEU A 552 20.48 -42.26 -22.76
C LEU A 552 19.31 -41.78 -23.64
N ARG A 553 18.81 -42.64 -24.54
CA ARG A 553 17.60 -42.36 -25.31
C ARG A 553 16.39 -42.21 -24.38
N ALA A 554 16.21 -43.09 -23.42
CA ALA A 554 15.14 -43.00 -22.42
C ALA A 554 15.24 -41.71 -21.58
N LEU A 555 16.45 -41.31 -21.19
CA LEU A 555 16.68 -40.03 -20.51
C LEU A 555 16.27 -38.85 -21.39
N LEU A 556 16.75 -38.78 -22.63
CA LEU A 556 16.42 -37.70 -23.55
C LEU A 556 14.93 -37.66 -23.86
N HIS A 557 14.29 -38.80 -24.06
CA HIS A 557 12.86 -38.92 -24.31
C HIS A 557 12.04 -38.38 -23.13
N SER A 558 12.44 -38.68 -21.89
CA SER A 558 11.87 -38.10 -20.68
C SER A 558 12.09 -36.59 -20.57
N GLN A 559 13.30 -36.10 -20.87
CA GLN A 559 13.59 -34.66 -20.85
C GLN A 559 12.80 -33.90 -21.91
N VAL A 560 12.67 -34.45 -23.12
CA VAL A 560 11.91 -33.87 -24.22
C VAL A 560 10.41 -33.83 -23.89
N ALA A 561 9.86 -34.91 -23.36
CA ALA A 561 8.47 -34.93 -22.88
C ALA A 561 8.24 -33.88 -21.79
N THR A 562 9.21 -33.70 -20.89
CA THR A 562 9.13 -32.68 -19.83
C THR A 562 9.16 -31.26 -20.40
N VAL A 563 10.03 -30.98 -21.38
CA VAL A 563 10.13 -29.67 -22.04
C VAL A 563 8.86 -29.34 -22.83
N LEU A 564 8.27 -30.33 -23.51
CA LEU A 564 7.02 -30.19 -24.27
C LEU A 564 5.76 -30.26 -23.39
N GLY A 565 5.92 -30.51 -22.09
CA GLY A 565 4.83 -30.57 -21.13
C GLY A 565 3.91 -31.79 -21.22
N HIS A 566 4.43 -32.92 -21.71
CA HIS A 566 3.73 -34.20 -21.68
C HIS A 566 3.97 -34.96 -20.36
N ASP A 567 2.92 -35.60 -19.85
CA ASP A 567 2.97 -36.38 -18.60
C ASP A 567 3.63 -37.76 -18.76
N SER A 568 3.83 -38.22 -19.99
CA SER A 568 4.52 -39.47 -20.31
C SER A 568 5.45 -39.27 -21.52
N PRO A 569 6.66 -39.87 -21.49
CA PRO A 569 7.54 -39.96 -22.64
C PRO A 569 6.86 -40.58 -23.87
N ASP A 570 5.96 -41.57 -23.69
CA ASP A 570 5.28 -42.31 -24.78
C ASP A 570 4.45 -41.45 -25.74
N ARG A 571 4.18 -40.19 -25.37
CA ARG A 571 3.47 -39.22 -26.22
C ARG A 571 4.39 -38.50 -27.20
N VAL A 572 5.71 -38.69 -27.10
CA VAL A 572 6.71 -38.09 -27.97
C VAL A 572 7.17 -39.11 -29.00
N ASP A 573 6.96 -38.81 -30.28
CA ASP A 573 7.50 -39.61 -31.38
C ASP A 573 8.99 -39.32 -31.55
N ALA A 574 9.85 -40.27 -31.17
CA ALA A 574 11.29 -40.13 -31.22
C ALA A 574 11.86 -40.03 -32.66
N GLY A 575 11.07 -40.40 -33.67
CA GLY A 575 11.46 -40.31 -35.08
C GLY A 575 11.21 -38.94 -35.71
N ARG A 576 10.43 -38.07 -35.07
CA ARG A 576 10.16 -36.70 -35.55
C ARG A 576 11.28 -35.76 -35.22
N THR A 577 11.42 -34.74 -36.06
CA THR A 577 12.38 -33.68 -35.79
C THR A 577 11.93 -32.83 -34.60
N PHE A 578 12.89 -32.22 -33.89
CA PHE A 578 12.57 -31.33 -32.77
C PHE A 578 11.66 -30.15 -33.22
N GLU A 579 11.85 -29.62 -34.42
CA GLU A 579 10.97 -28.59 -35.01
C GLU A 579 9.54 -29.09 -35.19
N GLU A 580 9.34 -30.30 -35.73
CA GLU A 580 8.01 -30.92 -35.88
C GLU A 580 7.34 -31.27 -34.54
N LEU A 581 8.15 -31.45 -33.49
CA LEU A 581 7.69 -31.64 -32.11
C LEU A 581 7.36 -30.32 -31.40
N GLY A 582 7.62 -29.16 -32.04
CA GLY A 582 7.31 -27.84 -31.48
C GLY A 582 8.47 -27.18 -30.73
N PHE A 583 9.71 -27.62 -30.93
CA PHE A 583 10.87 -26.92 -30.37
C PHE A 583 11.15 -25.61 -31.11
N ASP A 584 11.45 -24.61 -30.31
CA ASP A 584 11.91 -23.28 -30.68
C ASP A 584 13.28 -22.98 -30.01
N SER A 585 13.78 -21.76 -30.16
CA SER A 585 15.06 -21.37 -29.55
C SER A 585 15.05 -21.37 -28.01
N LEU A 586 13.89 -21.24 -27.36
CA LEU A 586 13.78 -21.19 -25.89
C LEU A 586 13.75 -22.61 -25.29
N THR A 587 12.88 -23.47 -25.82
CA THR A 587 12.74 -24.89 -25.46
C THR A 587 14.02 -25.68 -25.77
N SER A 588 14.75 -25.32 -26.82
CA SER A 588 16.08 -25.88 -27.14
C SER A 588 17.13 -25.59 -26.06
N VAL A 589 17.15 -24.36 -25.53
CA VAL A 589 18.07 -23.96 -24.45
C VAL A 589 17.67 -24.63 -23.13
N GLU A 590 16.37 -24.84 -22.89
CA GLU A 590 15.88 -25.56 -21.73
C GLU A 590 16.30 -27.04 -21.76
N LEU A 591 16.08 -27.74 -22.88
CA LEU A 591 16.53 -29.12 -23.07
C LEU A 591 18.04 -29.24 -22.85
N ARG A 592 18.83 -28.33 -23.43
CA ARG A 592 20.28 -28.27 -23.23
C ARG A 592 20.66 -28.15 -21.76
N ASN A 593 20.01 -27.26 -21.01
CA ASN A 593 20.30 -27.05 -19.59
C ASN A 593 19.94 -28.29 -18.76
N ARG A 594 18.78 -28.92 -19.03
CA ARG A 594 18.32 -30.14 -18.37
C ARG A 594 19.25 -31.31 -18.63
N VAL A 595 19.65 -31.52 -19.89
CA VAL A 595 20.61 -32.56 -20.27
C VAL A 595 21.96 -32.32 -19.61
N ARG A 596 22.48 -31.09 -19.63
CA ARG A 596 23.73 -30.74 -18.92
C ARG A 596 23.65 -31.06 -17.43
N THR A 597 22.54 -30.75 -16.77
CA THR A 597 22.35 -31.07 -15.35
C THR A 597 22.33 -32.57 -15.11
N ALA A 598 21.71 -33.33 -16.02
CA ALA A 598 21.62 -34.79 -15.91
C ALA A 598 22.93 -35.52 -16.26
N THR A 599 23.69 -35.06 -17.25
CA THR A 599 24.85 -35.79 -17.80
C THR A 599 26.20 -35.11 -17.53
N GLY A 600 26.21 -33.86 -17.08
CA GLY A 600 27.43 -33.06 -16.91
C GLY A 600 28.05 -32.52 -18.21
N VAL A 601 27.55 -32.93 -19.38
CA VAL A 601 28.10 -32.57 -20.70
C VAL A 601 27.72 -31.14 -21.08
N ARG A 602 28.69 -30.35 -21.54
CA ARG A 602 28.44 -29.02 -22.11
C ARG A 602 28.01 -29.16 -23.56
N LEU A 603 26.80 -28.70 -23.84
CA LEU A 603 26.21 -28.73 -25.17
C LEU A 603 26.04 -27.31 -25.72
N PRO A 604 26.14 -27.08 -27.04
CA PRO A 604 25.83 -25.80 -27.66
C PRO A 604 24.33 -25.44 -27.59
N ALA A 605 23.96 -24.18 -27.80
CA ALA A 605 22.55 -23.76 -27.76
C ALA A 605 21.71 -24.26 -28.95
N THR A 606 22.38 -24.67 -30.02
CA THR A 606 21.81 -25.12 -31.29
C THR A 606 21.52 -26.63 -31.31
N ILE A 607 21.62 -27.36 -30.19
CA ILE A 607 21.58 -28.84 -30.18
C ILE A 607 20.36 -29.46 -30.85
N ALA A 608 19.20 -28.83 -30.72
CA ALA A 608 17.95 -29.35 -31.29
C ALA A 608 17.88 -29.14 -32.82
N PHE A 609 18.68 -28.19 -33.34
CA PHE A 609 18.79 -27.89 -34.76
C PHE A 609 19.97 -28.65 -35.40
N ASP A 610 21.08 -28.80 -34.67
CA ASP A 610 22.26 -29.52 -35.13
C ASP A 610 22.05 -31.05 -35.13
N TYR A 611 21.22 -31.55 -34.21
CA TYR A 611 20.90 -32.96 -34.03
C TYR A 611 19.37 -33.11 -34.00
N PRO A 612 18.74 -33.28 -35.17
CA PRO A 612 17.32 -32.98 -35.32
C PRO A 612 16.38 -33.98 -34.65
N THR A 613 16.83 -35.16 -34.20
CA THR A 613 15.99 -36.18 -33.57
C THR A 613 16.61 -36.72 -32.27
N ILE A 614 15.77 -37.32 -31.41
CA ILE A 614 16.19 -37.89 -30.12
C ILE A 614 17.28 -38.96 -30.29
N PRO A 615 17.18 -39.93 -31.23
CA PRO A 615 18.23 -40.92 -31.45
C PRO A 615 19.56 -40.28 -31.85
N VAL A 616 19.53 -39.27 -32.74
CA VAL A 616 20.73 -38.59 -33.25
C VAL A 616 21.43 -37.79 -32.14
N LEU A 617 20.66 -37.13 -31.28
CA LEU A 617 21.20 -36.45 -30.10
C LEU A 617 21.79 -37.43 -29.07
N ALA A 618 21.17 -38.60 -28.89
CA ALA A 618 21.67 -39.66 -28.00
C ALA A 618 23.03 -40.18 -28.49
N ASP A 619 23.16 -40.49 -29.78
CA ASP A 619 24.40 -41.01 -30.34
C ASP A 619 25.54 -39.97 -30.25
N ARG A 620 25.23 -38.68 -30.46
CA ARG A 620 26.19 -37.59 -30.26
C ARG A 620 26.68 -37.51 -28.82
N LEU A 621 25.76 -37.55 -27.86
CA LEU A 621 26.09 -37.46 -26.44
C LEU A 621 26.94 -38.65 -25.96
N LEU A 622 26.68 -39.85 -26.46
CA LEU A 622 27.53 -41.02 -26.18
C LEU A 622 28.97 -40.81 -26.67
N SER A 623 29.14 -40.23 -27.86
CA SER A 623 30.47 -39.89 -28.38
C SER A 623 31.19 -38.87 -27.48
N ASP A 624 30.49 -37.81 -27.05
CA ASP A 624 31.07 -36.77 -26.20
C ASP A 624 31.44 -37.30 -24.80
N LEU A 625 30.67 -38.25 -24.28
CA LEU A 625 30.92 -38.91 -23.00
C LEU A 625 32.08 -39.91 -23.08
N ALA A 626 32.23 -40.64 -24.20
CA ALA A 626 33.38 -41.50 -24.45
C ALA A 626 34.68 -40.68 -24.57
N ASP A 627 34.62 -39.54 -25.27
CA ASP A 627 35.74 -38.63 -25.45
C ASP A 627 36.14 -37.87 -24.16
N ALA A 628 35.22 -37.69 -23.23
CA ALA A 628 35.48 -37.13 -21.90
C ALA A 628 36.12 -38.17 -20.97
N GLY A 629 35.69 -39.44 -21.05
CA GLY A 629 36.26 -40.55 -20.29
C GLY A 629 37.69 -40.93 -20.72
N ASN A 630 38.06 -40.70 -21.99
CA ASN A 630 39.39 -41.01 -22.53
C ASN A 630 40.44 -39.90 -22.28
N ARG A 631 40.02 -38.76 -21.70
CA ARG A 631 40.87 -37.61 -21.33
C ARG A 631 41.08 -37.45 -19.83
N SER A 632 40.61 -38.41 -19.03
CA SER A 632 40.80 -38.47 -17.57
C SER A 632 41.97 -39.36 -17.17
#